data_AF-A0A3S4IAF0-F1
#
_entry.id   AF-A0A3S4IAF0-F1
#
_cell.length_a   1.000
_cell.length_b   1.000
_cell.length_c   1.000
_cell.angle_alpha   90.00
_cell.angle_beta   90.00
_cell.angle_gamma   90.00
#
_symmetry.space_group_name_H-M   'P 1'
#
loop_
_entity.id
_entity.type
_entity.pdbx_description
1 polymer ?
#
loop_
_entity_poly.entity_id
_entity_poly.type
_entity_poly.pdbx_seq_one_letter_code
_entity_poly.pdbx_strand_id
1 'polypeptide(L)'
;MVATMAAAESGWGTSKLARNNNNLFGMKCGKGRCTNAPGKVKGYSQFGSVKESVNAYVINLNTHPAYSSFRKSRAQLRKADQEVTASAMIHKLKGLFDERAELQQLSVRDVSG
;
A
#
# COMPACT_ATOMS: atom_id res chain seq x y z
N MET A 1 1.93 -6.55 -10.84
CA MET A 1 2.24 -5.36 -10.01
C MET A 1 1.81 -5.53 -8.56
N VAL A 2 0.50 -5.61 -8.22
CA VAL A 2 0.04 -5.70 -6.81
C VAL A 2 0.64 -6.90 -6.07
N ALA A 3 0.71 -8.08 -6.70
CA ALA A 3 1.35 -9.25 -6.12
C ALA A 3 2.86 -9.05 -5.84
N THR A 4 3.58 -8.40 -6.75
CA THR A 4 5.00 -8.05 -6.60
C THR A 4 5.21 -7.09 -5.44
N MET A 5 4.37 -6.06 -5.34
CA MET A 5 4.39 -5.11 -4.21
C MET A 5 4.11 -5.84 -2.90
N ALA A 6 3.06 -6.67 -2.87
CA ALA A 6 2.72 -7.47 -1.70
C ALA A 6 3.91 -8.33 -1.25
N ALA A 7 4.56 -9.05 -2.16
CA ALA A 7 5.73 -9.87 -1.84
C ALA A 7 6.90 -9.02 -1.30
N ALA A 8 7.27 -7.93 -1.97
CA ALA A 8 8.36 -7.06 -1.54
C ALA A 8 8.11 -6.46 -0.14
N GLU A 9 6.89 -5.96 0.07
CA GLU A 9 6.53 -5.17 1.26
C GLU A 9 6.23 -6.02 2.50
N SER A 10 5.83 -7.26 2.29
CA SER A 10 5.56 -8.21 3.37
C SER A 10 6.73 -9.17 3.64
N GLY A 11 7.84 -9.06 2.91
CA GLY A 11 8.91 -10.04 2.94
C GLY A 11 8.39 -11.43 2.57
N TRP A 12 7.74 -11.55 1.41
CA TRP A 12 7.07 -12.77 0.95
C TRP A 12 6.02 -13.31 1.93
N GLY A 13 5.30 -12.41 2.61
CA GLY A 13 4.25 -12.76 3.58
C GLY A 13 4.77 -13.19 4.95
N THR A 14 6.09 -13.12 5.19
CA THR A 14 6.69 -13.61 6.44
C THR A 14 6.74 -12.56 7.55
N SER A 15 6.55 -11.28 7.22
CA SER A 15 6.63 -10.22 8.22
C SER A 15 5.59 -10.39 9.33
N LYS A 16 5.95 -9.98 10.56
CA LYS A 16 5.05 -10.04 11.72
C LYS A 16 3.75 -9.28 11.46
N LEU A 17 3.81 -8.15 10.74
CA LEU A 17 2.63 -7.37 10.38
C LEU A 17 1.73 -8.11 9.37
N ALA A 18 2.32 -8.76 8.36
CA ALA A 18 1.58 -9.57 7.40
C ALA A 18 0.86 -10.73 8.08
N ARG A 19 1.56 -11.48 8.95
CA ARG A 19 0.99 -12.64 9.64
C ARG A 19 -0.04 -12.26 10.70
N ASN A 20 0.27 -11.25 11.51
CA ASN A 20 -0.58 -10.96 12.66
C ASN A 20 -1.74 -10.05 12.28
N ASN A 21 -1.56 -9.07 11.40
CA ASN A 21 -2.60 -8.10 11.06
C ASN A 21 -3.26 -8.35 9.69
N ASN A 22 -2.88 -9.43 8.98
CA ASN A 22 -3.22 -9.64 7.57
C ASN A 22 -2.84 -8.45 6.68
N ASN A 23 -1.83 -7.66 7.06
CA ASN A 23 -1.52 -6.38 6.43
C ASN A 23 -0.22 -6.48 5.63
N LEU A 24 -0.36 -6.77 4.34
CA LEU A 24 0.78 -6.98 3.44
C LEU A 24 1.47 -5.67 3.04
N PHE A 25 0.80 -4.54 3.24
CA PHE A 25 1.20 -3.27 2.66
C PHE A 25 1.55 -2.19 3.69
N GLY A 26 1.83 -2.58 4.95
CA GLY A 26 2.25 -1.61 5.96
C GLY A 26 1.23 -0.50 6.20
N MET A 27 -0.06 -0.74 5.93
CA MET A 27 -1.09 0.31 5.99
C MET A 27 -1.28 0.74 7.43
N LYS A 28 -1.02 2.00 7.72
CA LYS A 28 -1.27 2.59 9.03
C LYS A 28 -2.77 2.81 9.22
N CYS A 29 -3.21 2.73 10.47
CA CYS A 29 -4.57 3.10 10.79
C CYS A 29 -4.68 4.64 10.79
N GLY A 30 -5.80 5.17 10.30
CA GLY A 30 -6.09 6.59 10.45
C GLY A 30 -6.41 6.96 11.91
N LYS A 31 -6.37 8.26 12.23
CA LYS A 31 -6.70 8.80 13.57
C LYS A 31 -7.97 8.12 14.13
N GLY A 32 -7.83 7.50 15.31
CA GLY A 32 -8.94 6.93 16.08
C GLY A 32 -9.46 5.54 15.67
N ARG A 33 -8.92 4.88 14.63
CA ARG A 33 -9.45 3.58 14.12
C ARG A 33 -8.52 2.38 14.25
N CYS A 34 -7.43 2.49 15.00
CA CYS A 34 -6.65 1.31 15.37
C CYS A 34 -7.42 0.47 16.40
N THR A 35 -8.03 -0.62 15.97
CA THR A 35 -8.44 -1.69 16.90
C THR A 35 -7.18 -2.27 17.53
N ASN A 36 -7.02 -2.18 18.84
CA ASN A 36 -5.90 -2.80 19.53
C ASN A 36 -6.34 -4.19 19.99
N ALA A 37 -6.02 -5.23 19.21
CA ALA A 37 -6.26 -6.62 19.61
C ALA A 37 -4.96 -7.29 20.07
N PRO A 38 -5.03 -8.23 21.05
CA PRO A 38 -3.87 -9.00 21.48
C PRO A 38 -3.14 -9.67 20.31
N GLY A 39 -1.81 -9.67 20.36
CA GLY A 39 -0.96 -10.26 19.32
C GLY A 39 -0.83 -9.45 18.02
N LYS A 40 -1.59 -8.36 17.85
CA LYS A 40 -1.50 -7.48 16.67
C LYS A 40 -0.41 -6.41 16.82
N VAL A 41 0.16 -6.01 15.69
CA VAL A 41 1.12 -4.90 15.63
C VAL A 41 0.35 -3.58 15.75
N LYS A 42 0.68 -2.78 16.78
CA LYS A 42 0.04 -1.49 17.07
C LYS A 42 0.41 -0.44 16.01
N GLY A 43 -0.47 0.53 15.79
CA GLY A 43 -0.28 1.62 14.83
C GLY A 43 -0.55 1.25 13.37
N TYR A 44 -0.93 0.00 13.10
CA TYR A 44 -1.25 -0.49 11.77
C TYR A 44 -2.68 -1.00 11.69
N SER A 45 -3.27 -0.84 10.51
CA SER A 45 -4.57 -1.41 10.17
C SER A 45 -4.53 -2.94 10.32
N GLN A 46 -5.66 -3.48 10.74
CA GLN A 46 -5.92 -4.90 10.87
C GLN A 46 -7.02 -5.28 9.90
N PHE A 47 -6.83 -6.38 9.19
CA PHE A 47 -7.80 -6.90 8.23
C PHE A 47 -8.26 -8.28 8.67
N GLY A 48 -9.52 -8.61 8.42
CA GLY A 48 -10.08 -9.93 8.68
C GLY A 48 -9.46 -11.00 7.78
N SER A 49 -8.95 -10.59 6.60
CA SER A 49 -8.24 -11.48 5.68
C SER A 49 -7.18 -10.75 4.84
N VAL A 50 -6.27 -11.52 4.25
CA VAL A 50 -5.31 -11.00 3.25
C VAL A 50 -6.04 -10.35 2.06
N LYS A 51 -7.18 -10.92 1.63
CA LYS A 51 -8.00 -10.37 0.55
C LYS A 51 -8.49 -8.96 0.87
N GLU A 52 -8.93 -8.71 2.10
CA GLU A 52 -9.33 -7.37 2.54
C GLU A 52 -8.17 -6.38 2.50
N SER A 53 -6.97 -6.79 2.92
CA SER A 53 -5.79 -5.93 2.83
C SER A 53 -5.45 -5.56 1.39
N VAL A 54 -5.54 -6.53 0.46
CA VAL A 54 -5.35 -6.28 -0.97
C VAL A 54 -6.41 -5.31 -1.50
N ASN A 55 -7.68 -5.52 -1.15
CA ASN A 55 -8.77 -4.61 -1.56
C ASN A 55 -8.53 -3.19 -1.05
N ALA A 56 -8.18 -3.03 0.23
CA ALA A 56 -7.90 -1.73 0.84
C ALA A 56 -6.71 -1.04 0.15
N TYR A 57 -5.65 -1.79 -0.16
CA TYR A 57 -4.50 -1.26 -0.89
C TYR A 57 -4.87 -0.80 -2.31
N VAL A 58 -5.66 -1.59 -3.05
CA VAL A 58 -6.11 -1.23 -4.40
C VAL A 58 -7.00 0.01 -4.38
N ILE A 59 -7.88 0.13 -3.38
CA ILE A 59 -8.67 1.36 -3.19
C ILE A 59 -7.72 2.55 -2.99
N ASN A 60 -6.79 2.44 -2.05
CA ASN A 60 -5.84 3.52 -1.74
C ASN A 60 -5.04 3.96 -2.97
N LEU A 61 -4.52 2.99 -3.74
CA LEU A 61 -3.79 3.23 -4.99
C LEU A 61 -4.62 4.01 -6.02
N ASN A 62 -5.93 3.76 -6.06
CA ASN A 62 -6.83 4.36 -7.02
C ASN A 62 -7.44 5.70 -6.57
N THR A 63 -7.45 6.01 -5.27
CA THR A 63 -8.13 7.21 -4.74
C THR A 63 -7.20 8.22 -4.10
N HIS A 64 -6.11 7.79 -3.44
CA HIS A 64 -5.31 8.68 -2.62
C HIS A 64 -4.53 9.71 -3.45
N PRO A 65 -4.48 11.01 -3.06
CA PRO A 65 -3.79 12.06 -3.83
C PRO A 65 -2.30 11.78 -4.09
N ALA A 66 -1.60 11.19 -3.12
CA ALA A 66 -0.19 10.85 -3.26
C ALA A 66 0.11 9.85 -4.40
N TYR A 67 -0.86 9.05 -4.85
CA TYR A 67 -0.68 8.17 -6.01
C TYR A 67 -1.15 8.81 -7.33
N SER A 68 -1.31 10.13 -7.36
CA SER A 68 -1.76 10.83 -8.56
C SER A 68 -0.79 10.70 -9.73
N SER A 69 0.52 10.71 -9.48
CA SER A 69 1.54 10.56 -10.52
C SER A 69 1.50 9.15 -11.14
N PHE A 70 1.33 8.13 -10.30
CA PHE A 70 1.11 6.75 -10.71
C PHE A 70 -0.15 6.63 -11.59
N ARG A 71 -1.28 7.21 -11.16
CA ARG A 71 -2.54 7.16 -11.93
C ARG A 71 -2.45 7.88 -13.27
N LYS A 72 -1.79 9.05 -13.33
CA LYS A 72 -1.54 9.79 -14.57
C LYS A 72 -0.73 8.94 -15.55
N SER A 73 0.32 8.30 -15.05
CA SER A 73 1.19 7.45 -15.86
C SER A 73 0.44 6.23 -16.42
N ARG A 74 -0.36 5.57 -15.57
CA ARG A 74 -1.21 4.46 -15.99
C ARG A 74 -2.22 4.87 -17.06
N ALA A 75 -2.77 6.09 -16.97
CA ALA A 75 -3.66 6.63 -17.99
C ALA A 75 -2.95 6.93 -19.31
N GLN A 76 -1.69 7.40 -19.28
CA GLN A 76 -0.90 7.62 -20.49
C GLN A 76 -0.62 6.32 -21.26
N LEU A 77 -0.21 5.26 -20.56
CA LEU A 77 0.02 3.95 -21.18
C LEU A 77 -1.24 3.42 -21.87
N ARG A 78 -2.41 3.54 -21.22
CA ARG A 78 -3.69 3.16 -21.81
C ARG A 78 -4.04 3.97 -23.06
N LYS A 79 -3.74 5.27 -23.07
CA LYS A 79 -3.98 6.12 -24.25
C LYS A 79 -3.06 5.74 -25.43
N ALA A 80 -1.87 5.23 -25.13
CA ALA A 80 -0.92 4.76 -26.12
C ALA A 80 -1.17 3.29 -26.55
N ASP A 81 -2.27 2.67 -26.11
CA ASP A 81 -2.59 1.25 -26.31
C ASP A 81 -1.46 0.29 -25.88
N GLN A 82 -0.68 0.72 -24.88
CA GLN A 82 0.38 -0.07 -24.31
C GLN A 82 -0.14 -0.86 -23.11
N GLU A 83 0.27 -2.12 -23.03
CA GLU A 83 -0.09 -2.97 -21.91
C GLU A 83 0.48 -2.39 -20.60
N VAL A 84 -0.38 -2.29 -19.59
CA VAL A 84 -0.02 -1.79 -18.25
C VAL A 84 0.65 -2.93 -17.46
N THR A 85 1.87 -3.28 -17.85
CA THR A 85 2.67 -4.31 -17.18
C THR A 85 3.56 -3.70 -16.10
N ALA A 86 4.06 -4.56 -15.20
CA ALA A 86 5.05 -4.14 -14.21
C ALA A 86 6.36 -3.69 -14.88
N SER A 87 6.76 -4.33 -15.98
CA SER A 87 7.98 -3.97 -16.73
C SER A 87 7.81 -2.63 -17.46
N ALA A 88 6.67 -2.40 -18.11
CA ALA A 88 6.35 -1.12 -18.74
C ALA A 88 6.31 0.04 -17.73
N MET A 89 6.10 -0.27 -16.44
CA MET A 89 6.07 0.68 -15.35
C MET A 89 7.32 0.65 -14.46
N ILE A 90 8.39 -0.09 -14.78
CA ILE A 90 9.51 -0.32 -13.84
C ILE A 90 10.15 0.97 -13.32
N HIS A 91 10.39 1.95 -14.20
CA HIS A 91 10.95 3.25 -13.79
C HIS A 91 10.00 4.05 -12.89
N LYS A 92 8.69 3.77 -12.99
CA LYS A 92 7.64 4.39 -12.17
C LYS A 92 7.31 3.60 -10.92
N LEU A 93 7.68 2.32 -10.84
CA LEU A 93 7.56 1.52 -9.62
C LEU A 93 8.44 2.09 -8.52
N LYS A 94 9.62 2.60 -8.83
CA LYS A 94 10.46 3.32 -7.86
C LYS A 94 9.71 4.50 -7.25
N GLY A 95 9.13 5.37 -8.08
CA GLY A 95 8.29 6.47 -7.60
C GLY A 95 7.11 6.00 -6.77
N LEU A 96 6.49 4.87 -7.12
CA LEU A 96 5.40 4.28 -6.33
C LEU A 96 5.85 3.81 -4.94
N PHE A 97 7.06 3.24 -4.82
CA PHE A 97 7.66 2.90 -3.53
C PHE A 97 7.98 4.15 -2.71
N ASP A 98 8.53 5.19 -3.35
CA ASP A 98 8.86 6.46 -2.70
C ASP A 98 7.58 7.17 -2.20
N GLU A 99 6.57 7.34 -3.04
CA GLU A 99 5.24 7.90 -2.68
C GLU A 99 4.61 7.12 -1.52
N ARG A 100 4.79 5.79 -1.49
CA ARG A 100 4.28 4.95 -0.40
C ARG A 100 5.09 5.12 0.87
N ALA A 101 6.41 5.23 0.79
CA ALA A 101 7.26 5.53 1.94
C ALA A 101 6.89 6.90 2.54
N GLU A 102 6.64 7.90 1.70
CA GLU A 102 6.13 9.22 2.13
C GLU A 102 4.78 9.12 2.82
N LEU A 103 3.83 8.36 2.28
CA LEU A 103 2.52 8.15 2.92
C LEU A 103 2.64 7.51 4.30
N GLN A 104 3.53 6.52 4.42
CA GLN A 104 3.81 5.90 5.71
C GLN A 104 4.46 6.89 6.70
N GLN A 105 5.26 7.84 6.22
CA GLN A 105 5.87 8.88 7.07
C GLN A 105 4.88 9.99 7.46
N LEU A 106 4.06 10.47 6.52
CA LEU A 106 3.02 11.49 6.76
C LEU A 106 2.01 11.00 7.82
N SER A 107 1.59 9.74 7.73
CA SER A 107 0.73 9.13 8.74
C SER A 107 1.35 9.03 10.14
N VAL A 108 2.68 9.09 10.31
CA VAL A 108 3.30 9.20 11.66
C VAL A 108 3.13 10.60 12.21
N ARG A 109 3.36 11.62 11.37
CA ARG A 109 3.37 13.02 11.79
C ARG A 109 1.98 13.47 12.23
N ASP A 110 0.93 12.98 11.59
CA ASP A 110 -0.44 13.30 11.96
C ASP A 110 -0.85 12.72 13.33
N VAL A 111 -0.29 11.58 13.77
CA VAL A 111 -0.67 10.93 15.04
C VAL A 111 -0.05 11.62 16.26
N SER A 112 0.93 12.51 16.07
CA SER A 112 1.61 13.25 17.14
C SER A 112 0.99 14.62 17.46
N GLY A 113 -0.23 14.90 16.98
CA GLY A 113 -0.94 16.17 17.20
C GLY A 113 -2.39 15.97 17.62
#